data_AF-A0A972T858-F1
#
_entry.id   AF-A0A972T858-F1
#
_cell.length_a   1.000
_cell.length_b   1.000
_cell.length_c   1.000
_cell.angle_alpha   90.00
_cell.angle_beta   90.00
_cell.angle_gamma   90.00
#
_symmetry.space_group_name_H-M   'P 1'
#
loop_
_entity.id
_entity.type
_entity.pdbx_description
1 polymer ?
#
loop_
_entity_poly.entity_id
_entity_poly.type
_entity_poly.pdbx_seq_one_letter_code
_entity_poly.pdbx_strand_id
1 'polypeptide(L)'
;MTVAIKGISLFMLLLIILALVALMIPALINLVQQMPDVSHAVAKHGTDAYYARECRDGWELRMYNPQTQRTGFICMTSAGKFGIVILDRFGEEVTAFLRDKNKTLEQVIRYMRNRGYELLQ
;
A
#
# COMPACT_ATOMS: atom_id res chain seq x y z
N MET A 1 51.84 -12.36 36.07
CA MET A 1 50.36 -12.44 36.11
C MET A 1 49.90 -13.09 34.81
N THR A 2 49.67 -14.39 34.82
CA THR A 2 49.23 -15.16 33.65
C THR A 2 47.72 -15.34 33.73
N VAL A 3 46.98 -14.64 32.87
CA VAL A 3 45.52 -14.79 32.75
C VAL A 3 45.26 -16.03 31.92
N ALA A 4 45.00 -17.16 32.59
CA ALA A 4 44.58 -18.39 31.94
C ALA A 4 43.13 -18.25 31.49
N ILE A 5 42.91 -17.97 30.20
CA ILE A 5 41.59 -18.07 29.57
C ILE A 5 41.31 -19.58 29.42
N LYS A 6 40.57 -20.16 30.37
CA LYS A 6 40.07 -21.54 30.26
C LYS A 6 39.20 -21.64 29.00
N GLY A 7 39.58 -22.54 28.10
CA GLY A 7 38.89 -22.75 26.83
C GLY A 7 37.40 -22.96 27.03
N ILE A 8 36.61 -22.16 26.35
CA ILE A 8 35.16 -22.31 26.30
C ILE A 8 34.89 -23.68 25.66
N SER A 9 34.22 -24.57 26.40
CA SER A 9 33.79 -25.86 25.88
C SER A 9 32.99 -25.65 24.59
N LEU A 10 33.22 -26.46 23.56
CA LEU A 10 32.49 -26.41 22.29
C LEU A 10 30.97 -26.33 22.49
N PHE A 11 30.47 -27.00 23.54
CA PHE A 11 29.07 -26.95 23.95
C PHE A 11 28.59 -25.55 24.35
N MET A 12 29.41 -24.81 25.11
CA MET A 12 29.10 -23.44 25.52
C MET A 12 29.11 -22.48 24.33
N LEU A 13 30.03 -22.69 23.37
CA LEU A 13 30.06 -21.91 22.12
C LEU A 13 28.76 -22.13 21.32
N LEU A 14 28.29 -23.38 21.24
CA LEU A 14 27.10 -23.75 20.49
C LEU A 14 25.83 -23.16 21.11
N LEU A 15 25.73 -23.14 22.44
CA LEU A 15 24.64 -22.48 23.16
C LEU A 15 24.61 -20.96 22.95
N ILE A 16 25.78 -20.32 22.91
CA ILE A 16 25.88 -18.88 22.63
C ILE A 16 25.38 -18.58 21.21
N ILE A 17 25.78 -19.38 20.21
CA ILE A 17 25.31 -19.23 18.83
C ILE A 17 23.78 -19.42 18.74
N LEU A 18 23.24 -20.45 19.40
CA LEU A 18 21.80 -20.72 19.43
C LEU A 18 21.01 -19.57 20.08
N ALA A 19 21.52 -19.02 21.19
CA ALA A 19 20.93 -17.87 21.85
C ALA A 19 20.95 -16.62 20.96
N LEU A 20 22.05 -16.37 20.25
CA LEU A 20 22.15 -15.25 19.31
C LEU A 20 21.16 -15.41 18.13
N VAL A 21 21.01 -16.61 17.58
CA VAL A 21 20.03 -16.87 16.51
C VAL A 21 18.60 -16.67 17.03
N ALA A 22 18.27 -17.17 18.22
CA ALA A 22 16.96 -17.00 18.83
C ALA A 22 16.61 -15.52 19.08
N LEU A 23 17.59 -14.70 19.46
CA LEU A 23 17.43 -13.25 19.65
C LEU A 23 17.15 -12.49 18.34
N MET A 24 17.54 -13.05 17.19
CA MET A 24 17.29 -12.45 15.87
C MET A 24 15.89 -12.77 15.32
N ILE A 25 15.20 -13.78 15.85
CA ILE A 25 13.87 -14.21 15.36
C ILE A 25 12.80 -13.10 15.52
N PRO A 26 12.68 -12.41 16.68
CA PRO A 26 11.69 -11.33 16.83
C PRO A 26 11.94 -10.15 15.88
N ALA A 27 13.21 -9.83 15.60
CA ALA A 27 13.58 -8.78 14.66
C ALA A 27 13.14 -9.13 13.23
N LEU A 28 13.24 -10.40 12.85
CA LEU A 28 12.79 -10.89 11.54
C LEU A 28 11.27 -10.85 11.40
N ILE A 29 10.52 -11.21 12.46
CA ILE A 29 9.05 -11.19 12.45
C ILE A 29 8.53 -9.75 12.26
N ASN A 30 9.13 -8.78 12.96
CA ASN A 30 8.76 -7.36 12.81
C ASN A 30 9.00 -6.85 11.37
N LEU A 31 10.05 -7.32 10.70
CA LEU A 31 10.35 -6.92 9.33
C LEU A 31 9.29 -7.47 8.33
N VAL A 32 8.83 -8.71 8.54
CA VAL A 32 7.81 -9.34 7.68
C VAL A 32 6.45 -8.65 7.81
N GLN A 33 6.09 -8.21 9.02
CA GLN A 33 4.82 -7.52 9.27
C GLN A 33 4.77 -6.09 8.73
N GLN A 34 5.90 -5.50 8.33
CA GLN A 34 5.96 -4.20 7.66
C GLN A 34 5.87 -4.28 6.14
N MET A 35 5.82 -5.48 5.55
CA MET A 35 5.57 -5.57 4.12
C MET A 35 4.14 -5.10 3.87
N PRO A 36 3.95 -4.03 3.08
CA PRO A 36 2.62 -3.57 2.73
C PRO A 36 1.94 -4.76 2.05
N ASP A 37 0.83 -5.19 2.65
CA ASP A 37 -0.04 -6.20 2.09
C ASP A 37 -0.20 -5.86 0.61
N VAL A 38 0.17 -6.78 -0.28
CA VAL A 38 0.22 -6.50 -1.71
C VAL A 38 -1.21 -6.25 -2.13
N SER A 39 -1.64 -4.99 -2.07
CA SER A 39 -3.03 -4.59 -2.25
C SER A 39 -3.49 -5.19 -3.56
N HIS A 40 -4.74 -5.69 -3.59
CA HIS A 40 -5.34 -6.24 -4.79
C HIS A 40 -5.23 -5.27 -5.99
N ALA A 41 -5.07 -3.96 -5.74
CA ALA A 41 -4.76 -2.96 -6.74
C ALA A 41 -3.38 -3.15 -7.40
N VAL A 42 -2.31 -3.44 -6.64
CA VAL A 42 -0.96 -3.68 -7.20
C VAL A 42 -0.95 -4.95 -8.03
N ALA A 43 -1.55 -6.02 -7.52
CA ALA A 43 -1.65 -7.30 -8.23
C ALA A 43 -2.41 -7.19 -9.56
N LYS A 44 -3.36 -6.25 -9.67
CA LYS A 44 -4.23 -6.09 -10.85
C LYS A 44 -3.82 -4.96 -11.80
N HIS A 45 -3.19 -3.90 -11.29
CA HIS A 45 -2.90 -2.67 -12.04
C HIS A 45 -1.42 -2.27 -12.02
N GLY A 46 -0.54 -2.99 -11.32
CA GLY A 46 0.91 -2.79 -11.36
C GLY A 46 1.33 -1.35 -11.06
N THR A 47 2.14 -0.77 -11.96
CA THR A 47 2.63 0.61 -11.85
C THR A 47 1.52 1.66 -11.93
N ASP A 48 0.37 1.35 -12.54
CA ASP A 48 -0.73 2.31 -12.65
C ASP A 48 -1.38 2.59 -11.29
N ALA A 49 -1.41 1.59 -10.40
CA ALA A 49 -1.89 1.78 -9.03
C ALA A 49 -1.00 2.76 -8.26
N TYR A 50 0.32 2.74 -8.50
CA TYR A 50 1.26 3.66 -7.86
C TYR A 50 0.95 5.12 -8.23
N TYR A 51 0.82 5.44 -9.52
CA TYR A 51 0.47 6.79 -9.95
C TYR A 51 -0.93 7.20 -9.50
N ALA A 52 -1.91 6.30 -9.57
CA ALA A 52 -3.27 6.63 -9.13
C ALA A 52 -3.32 7.01 -7.65
N ARG A 53 -2.49 6.41 -6.77
CA ARG A 53 -2.42 6.74 -5.35
C ARG A 53 -2.04 8.17 -5.05
N GLU A 54 -1.41 8.90 -5.96
CA GLU A 54 -1.19 10.35 -5.85
C GLU A 54 -2.53 11.09 -5.60
N CYS A 55 -3.62 10.57 -6.17
CA CYS A 55 -4.94 11.14 -6.01
C CYS A 55 -5.54 10.92 -4.62
N ARG A 56 -4.93 10.12 -3.73
CA ARG A 56 -5.42 10.00 -2.35
C ARG A 56 -5.26 11.33 -1.59
N ASP A 57 -4.10 11.96 -1.77
CA ASP A 57 -3.71 13.16 -1.02
C ASP A 57 -3.83 14.45 -1.86
N GLY A 58 -3.68 14.34 -3.19
CA GLY A 58 -3.71 15.47 -4.13
C GLY A 58 -4.94 15.50 -5.05
N TRP A 59 -6.11 15.09 -4.56
CA TRP A 59 -7.31 15.01 -5.41
C TRP A 59 -7.81 16.37 -5.92
N GLU A 60 -8.22 16.38 -7.18
CA GLU A 60 -8.95 17.50 -7.80
C GLU A 60 -10.46 17.36 -7.59
N LEU A 61 -10.94 16.11 -7.57
CA LEU A 61 -12.35 15.81 -7.41
C LEU A 61 -12.60 14.60 -6.51
N ARG A 62 -13.58 14.76 -5.61
CA ARG A 62 -14.07 13.70 -4.73
C ARG A 62 -15.50 13.35 -5.08
N MET A 63 -15.79 12.05 -5.14
CA MET A 63 -17.12 11.52 -5.44
C MET A 63 -17.48 10.40 -4.46
N TYR A 64 -18.76 10.18 -4.20
CA TYR A 64 -19.25 9.16 -3.27
C TYR A 64 -20.28 8.25 -3.92
N ASN A 65 -20.18 6.95 -3.67
CA ASN A 65 -21.19 5.98 -4.06
C ASN A 65 -22.01 5.57 -2.83
N PRO A 66 -23.29 5.97 -2.72
CA PRO A 66 -24.13 5.68 -1.56
C PRO A 66 -24.51 4.19 -1.44
N GLN A 67 -24.53 3.45 -2.54
CA GLN A 67 -24.86 2.02 -2.54
C GLN A 67 -23.73 1.18 -1.94
N THR A 68 -22.48 1.53 -2.26
CA THR A 68 -21.31 0.77 -1.78
C THR A 68 -20.62 1.40 -0.57
N GLN A 69 -21.03 2.60 -0.15
CA GLN A 69 -20.36 3.41 0.86
C GLN A 69 -18.86 3.63 0.55
N ARG A 70 -18.55 3.94 -0.72
CA ARG A 70 -17.16 4.12 -1.20
C ARG A 70 -16.94 5.54 -1.66
N THR A 71 -15.74 6.04 -1.41
CA THR A 71 -15.30 7.38 -1.85
C THR A 71 -14.28 7.23 -2.96
N GLY A 72 -14.53 7.86 -4.10
CA GLY A 72 -13.61 7.95 -5.22
C GLY A 72 -12.90 9.30 -5.21
N PHE A 73 -11.58 9.28 -5.34
CA PHE A 73 -10.72 10.45 -5.49
C PHE A 73 -10.10 10.45 -6.89
N ILE A 74 -10.11 11.59 -7.55
CA ILE A 74 -9.71 11.76 -8.95
C ILE A 74 -8.74 12.93 -9.03
N CYS A 75 -7.65 12.75 -9.77
CA CYS A 75 -6.65 13.80 -10.04
C CYS A 75 -5.94 13.57 -11.38
N MET A 76 -5.31 14.59 -11.93
CA MET A 76 -4.26 14.41 -12.93
C MET A 76 -2.97 13.93 -12.24
N THR A 77 -2.49 12.76 -12.64
CA THR A 77 -1.27 12.16 -12.07
C THR A 77 -0.02 12.70 -12.76
N SER A 78 1.14 12.50 -12.13
CA SER A 78 2.47 12.79 -12.69
C SER A 78 2.75 12.07 -14.01
N ALA A 79 2.07 10.94 -14.26
CA ALA A 79 2.10 10.22 -15.53
C ALA A 79 1.31 10.90 -16.67
N GLY A 80 0.71 12.07 -16.44
CA GLY A 80 -0.08 12.80 -17.44
C GLY A 80 -1.42 12.15 -17.77
N LYS A 81 -1.92 11.30 -16.86
CA LYS A 81 -3.18 10.57 -17.00
C LYS A 81 -4.06 10.81 -15.78
N PHE A 82 -5.38 10.70 -15.94
CA PHE A 82 -6.28 10.74 -14.80
C PHE A 82 -6.14 9.48 -13.96
N GLY A 83 -5.83 9.65 -12.67
CA GLY A 83 -5.83 8.61 -11.66
C GLY A 83 -7.16 8.56 -10.93
N ILE A 84 -7.54 7.36 -10.49
CA ILE A 84 -8.72 7.14 -9.66
C ILE A 84 -8.34 6.21 -8.52
N VAL A 85 -8.56 6.67 -7.29
CA VAL A 85 -8.43 5.87 -6.06
C VAL A 85 -9.82 5.72 -5.45
N ILE A 86 -10.19 4.50 -5.11
CA ILE A 86 -11.46 4.20 -4.45
C ILE A 86 -11.15 3.67 -3.07
N LEU A 87 -11.61 4.38 -2.05
CA LEU A 87 -11.55 3.99 -0.66
C LEU A 87 -12.90 3.46 -0.20
N ASP A 88 -12.89 2.52 0.74
CA ASP A 88 -14.09 2.09 1.44
C ASP A 88 -14.53 3.09 2.52
N ARG A 89 -15.56 2.74 3.28
CA ARG A 89 -16.09 3.57 4.37
C ARG A 89 -15.13 3.76 5.55
N PHE A 90 -14.09 2.93 5.65
CA PHE A 90 -13.07 3.01 6.68
C PHE A 90 -11.81 3.74 6.20
N GLY A 91 -11.76 4.13 4.92
CA GLY A 91 -10.61 4.79 4.30
C GLY A 91 -9.58 3.82 3.73
N GLU A 92 -9.89 2.53 3.64
CA GLU A 92 -9.00 1.51 3.10
C GLU A 92 -9.12 1.44 1.57
N GLU A 93 -7.99 1.23 0.89
CA GLU A 93 -7.94 1.19 -0.57
C GLU A 93 -8.63 -0.07 -1.10
N VAL A 94 -9.74 0.11 -1.83
CA VAL A 94 -10.41 -0.96 -2.56
C VAL A 94 -9.74 -1.19 -3.91
N THR A 95 -9.43 -0.09 -4.62
CA THR A 95 -8.75 -0.15 -5.91
C THR A 95 -8.15 1.20 -6.29
N ALA A 96 -7.06 1.17 -7.05
CA ALA A 96 -6.42 2.34 -7.63
C ALA A 96 -5.99 2.01 -9.08
N PHE A 97 -6.31 2.88 -10.04
CA PHE A 97 -5.95 2.68 -11.45
C PHE A 97 -5.91 3.99 -12.25
N LEU A 98 -5.13 3.98 -13.32
CA LEU A 98 -5.11 5.06 -14.32
C LEU A 98 -6.22 4.86 -15.36
N ARG A 99 -6.78 5.95 -15.86
CA ARG A 99 -7.74 5.95 -16.98
C ARG A 99 -7.09 6.38 -18.28
N ASP A 100 -6.72 5.41 -19.10
CA ASP A 100 -6.17 5.68 -20.44
C ASP A 100 -7.19 6.19 -21.46
N LYS A 101 -8.43 5.70 -21.35
CA LYS A 101 -9.50 5.94 -22.32
C LYS A 101 -10.18 7.29 -22.15
N ASN A 102 -10.04 7.93 -21.00
CA ASN A 102 -10.69 9.18 -20.68
C ASN A 102 -9.65 10.30 -20.72
N LYS A 103 -9.75 11.17 -21.72
CA LYS A 103 -8.77 12.25 -21.96
C LYS A 103 -9.15 13.55 -21.28
N THR A 104 -10.40 13.66 -20.80
CA THR A 104 -10.89 14.85 -20.10
C THR A 104 -11.53 14.47 -18.76
N LEU A 105 -11.51 15.40 -17.81
CA LEU A 105 -12.12 15.23 -16.49
C LEU A 105 -13.61 14.90 -16.61
N GLU A 106 -14.33 15.54 -17.53
CA GLU A 106 -15.76 15.29 -17.75
C GLU A 106 -16.05 13.83 -18.13
N GLN A 107 -15.19 13.22 -18.95
CA GLN A 107 -15.34 11.81 -19.31
C GLN A 107 -15.08 10.88 -18.12
N VAL A 108 -14.15 11.25 -17.23
CA VAL A 108 -13.89 10.52 -15.98
C VAL A 108 -15.09 10.63 -15.03
N ILE A 109 -15.64 11.84 -14.86
CA ILE A 109 -16.86 12.08 -14.07
C ILE A 109 -18.01 11.23 -14.60
N ARG A 110 -18.24 11.24 -15.92
CA ARG A 110 -19.29 10.44 -16.56
C ARG A 110 -19.12 8.94 -16.29
N TYR A 111 -17.88 8.45 -16.38
CA TYR A 111 -17.57 7.06 -16.04
C TYR A 111 -17.87 6.72 -14.58
N MET A 112 -17.52 7.61 -13.64
CA MET A 112 -17.80 7.42 -12.22
C MET A 112 -19.31 7.46 -11.94
N ARG A 113 -20.05 8.38 -12.56
CA ARG A 113 -21.52 8.44 -12.48
C ARG A 113 -22.19 7.18 -12.98
N ASN A 114 -21.72 6.61 -14.10
CA ASN A 114 -22.23 5.33 -14.62
C ASN A 114 -22.01 4.16 -13.65
N ARG A 115 -21.16 4.33 -12.63
CA ARG A 115 -20.91 3.36 -11.56
C ARG A 115 -21.58 3.74 -10.23
N GLY A 116 -22.52 4.68 -10.26
CA GLY A 116 -23.28 5.10 -9.09
C GLY A 116 -22.52 6.07 -8.16
N TYR A 117 -21.49 6.75 -8.65
CA TYR A 117 -20.82 7.81 -7.88
C TYR A 117 -21.48 9.17 -8.14
N GLU A 118 -21.65 9.93 -7.08
CA GLU A 118 -22.22 11.27 -7.05
C GLU A 118 -21.14 12.28 -6.64
N LEU A 119 -21.23 13.51 -7.14
CA LEU A 119 -20.33 14.58 -6.73
C LEU A 119 -20.64 14.93 -5.28
N LEU A 120 -19.62 14.87 -4.42
CA LEU A 120 -19.71 15.51 -3.11
C LEU A 120 -19.39 17.00 -3.33
N GLN A 121 -20.38 17.86 -3.07
CA GLN A 121 -20.17 19.31 -3.03
C GLN A 121 -19.30 19.70 -1.82
#